data_AF-Q4RAI6-F1
#
_entry.id   AF-Q4RAI6-F1
#
_cell.length_a   1.000
_cell.length_b   1.000
_cell.length_c   1.000
_cell.angle_alpha   90.00
_cell.angle_beta   90.00
_cell.angle_gamma   90.00
#
_symmetry.space_group_name_H-M   'P 1'
#
loop_
_entity.id
_entity.type
_entity.pdbx_description
1 polymer ?
#
loop_
_entity_poly.entity_id
_entity_poly.type
_entity_poly.pdbx_seq_one_letter_code
_entity_poly.pdbx_strand_id
1 'polypeptide(L)'
;QVRVTQSTEASAEPQEIKTLGVGDYFGEKALISEDVRSANIICNKNDTQCLVVDRENFNQMVGTYDELQSYLKEYVEELSRSDERRNALPHSPHMDSAEAQHFRRLREKIALLSADRPFQSLEVIATLGMGGFGRVELVSINYTLKCIP
;
A
#
# COMPACT_ATOMS: atom_id res chain seq x y z
N GLN A 1 14.21 10.04 -19.37
CA GLN A 1 13.28 8.97 -18.93
C GLN A 1 13.68 8.59 -17.51
N VAL A 2 12.71 8.55 -16.61
CA VAL A 2 12.92 8.21 -15.19
C VAL A 2 12.10 6.99 -14.81
N ARG A 3 12.61 6.18 -13.89
CA ARG A 3 11.91 5.06 -13.28
C ARG A 3 11.38 5.49 -11.91
N VAL A 4 10.18 5.01 -11.60
CA VAL A 4 9.52 5.21 -10.31
C VAL A 4 9.58 3.89 -9.57
N THR A 5 10.15 3.88 -8.37
CA THR A 5 10.20 2.69 -7.52
C THR A 5 9.61 2.97 -6.14
N GLN A 6 8.97 1.97 -5.52
CA GLN A 6 8.41 2.11 -4.18
C GLN A 6 8.82 0.93 -3.32
N SER A 7 9.18 1.20 -2.06
CA SER A 7 9.38 0.18 -1.04
C SER A 7 8.02 -0.28 -0.52
N THR A 8 7.84 -1.59 -0.40
CA THR A 8 6.62 -2.21 0.13
C THR A 8 7.00 -3.14 1.28
N GLU A 9 6.11 -3.37 2.25
CA GLU A 9 6.39 -4.31 3.35
C GLU A 9 6.68 -5.75 2.86
N ALA A 10 6.21 -6.10 1.67
CA ALA A 10 6.38 -7.43 1.06
C ALA A 10 7.77 -7.67 0.44
N SER A 11 8.59 -6.64 0.23
CA SER A 11 9.89 -6.78 -0.43
C SER A 11 10.94 -5.88 0.20
N ALA A 12 12.12 -6.45 0.48
CA ALA A 12 13.26 -5.70 1.00
C ALA A 12 13.80 -4.67 -0.02
N GLU A 13 13.65 -4.96 -1.32
CA GLU A 13 14.12 -4.10 -2.40
C GLU A 13 12.97 -3.29 -3.01
N PRO A 14 13.17 -1.98 -3.26
CA PRO A 14 12.16 -1.14 -3.92
C PRO A 14 11.76 -1.69 -5.29
N GLN A 15 10.45 -1.84 -5.52
CA GLN A 15 9.91 -2.38 -6.76
C GLN A 15 9.60 -1.27 -7.76
N GLU A 16 9.90 -1.48 -9.04
CA GLU A 16 9.51 -0.55 -10.10
C GLU A 16 8.01 -0.63 -10.35
N ILE A 17 7.37 0.54 -10.39
CA ILE A 17 5.92 0.67 -10.51
C ILE A 17 5.50 1.41 -11.77
N LYS A 18 6.38 2.27 -12.30
CA LYS A 18 6.10 3.11 -13.46
C LYS A 18 7.40 3.61 -14.07
N THR A 19 7.37 3.93 -15.35
CA THR A 19 8.42 4.69 -16.05
C THR A 19 7.78 5.96 -16.63
N LEU A 20 8.49 7.10 -16.53
CA LEU A 20 8.05 8.41 -17.00
C LEU A 20 8.98 8.97 -18.08
N GLY A 21 8.41 9.60 -19.08
CA GLY A 21 9.04 10.22 -20.23
C GLY A 21 8.91 11.74 -20.27
N VAL A 22 9.18 12.32 -21.44
CA VAL A 22 9.02 13.76 -21.68
C VAL A 22 7.53 14.11 -21.68
N GLY A 23 7.15 15.14 -20.92
CA GLY A 23 5.76 15.58 -20.76
C GLY A 23 5.06 14.98 -19.55
N ASP A 24 5.62 13.94 -18.95
CA ASP A 24 5.13 13.41 -17.67
C ASP A 24 5.59 14.29 -16.50
N TYR A 25 4.84 14.21 -15.41
CA TYR A 25 5.11 14.91 -14.16
C TYR A 25 5.08 13.95 -12.97
N PHE A 26 5.66 14.39 -11.84
CA PHE A 26 5.67 13.65 -10.57
C PHE A 26 5.83 14.64 -9.40
N GLY A 27 5.42 14.22 -8.21
CA GLY A 27 5.55 15.02 -6.99
C GLY A 27 4.32 15.87 -6.66
N GLU A 28 3.20 15.65 -7.37
CA GLU A 28 1.91 16.32 -7.19
C GLU A 28 1.37 16.20 -5.76
N LYS A 29 1.64 15.09 -5.05
CA LYS A 29 1.28 14.94 -3.64
C LYS A 29 1.84 16.08 -2.78
N ALA A 30 3.07 16.50 -3.07
CA ALA A 30 3.71 17.58 -2.32
C ALA A 30 3.01 18.93 -2.56
N LEU A 31 2.22 19.12 -3.60
CA LEU A 31 1.46 20.36 -3.81
C LEU A 31 0.17 20.38 -3.00
N ILE A 32 -0.41 19.20 -2.70
CA ILE A 32 -1.73 19.08 -2.08
C ILE A 32 -1.65 18.75 -0.57
N SER A 33 -0.73 17.88 -0.15
CA SER A 33 -0.53 17.49 1.25
C SER A 33 0.91 17.67 1.71
N GLU A 34 1.12 17.61 3.03
CA GLU A 34 2.45 17.58 3.66
C GLU A 34 3.05 16.16 3.72
N ASP A 35 2.51 15.22 2.93
CA ASP A 35 2.90 13.81 3.01
C ASP A 35 4.36 13.56 2.65
N VAL A 36 4.88 12.50 3.26
CA VAL A 36 6.19 11.94 2.96
C VAL A 36 6.21 11.42 1.52
N ARG A 37 7.34 11.60 0.83
CA ARG A 37 7.61 11.00 -0.48
C ARG A 37 7.23 9.52 -0.49
N SER A 38 6.25 9.14 -1.29
CA SER A 38 5.78 7.75 -1.35
C SER A 38 6.55 6.87 -2.34
N ALA A 39 7.35 7.46 -3.23
CA ALA A 39 8.13 6.70 -4.22
C ALA A 39 9.45 7.40 -4.57
N ASN A 40 10.45 6.59 -4.91
CA ASN A 40 11.69 7.03 -5.51
C ASN A 40 11.51 7.36 -6.99
N ILE A 41 12.29 8.34 -7.45
CA ILE A 41 12.39 8.76 -8.84
C ILE A 41 13.86 8.66 -9.20
N ILE A 42 14.18 7.81 -10.17
CA ILE A 42 15.54 7.42 -10.52
C ILE A 42 15.74 7.71 -12.01
N CYS A 43 16.70 8.57 -12.33
CA CYS A 43 17.05 8.86 -13.71
C CYS A 43 17.79 7.67 -14.33
N ASN A 44 17.31 7.19 -15.48
CA ASN A 44 17.98 6.12 -16.24
C ASN A 44 19.18 6.64 -17.05
N LYS A 45 19.21 7.95 -17.31
CA LYS A 45 20.24 8.62 -18.10
C LYS A 45 20.63 9.94 -17.44
N ASN A 46 21.90 10.31 -17.60
CA ASN A 46 22.50 11.51 -16.99
C ASN A 46 22.03 12.84 -17.60
N ASP A 47 21.18 12.82 -18.63
CA ASP A 47 20.70 13.98 -19.39
C ASP A 47 19.24 14.37 -19.08
N THR A 48 18.65 13.82 -18.03
CA THR A 48 17.26 14.16 -17.66
C THR A 48 17.19 15.54 -17.01
N GLN A 49 16.37 16.42 -17.57
CA GLN A 49 16.07 17.75 -17.04
C GLN A 49 14.58 17.83 -16.65
N CYS A 50 14.30 18.48 -15.53
CA CYS A 50 12.94 18.67 -15.03
C CYS A 50 12.69 20.15 -14.78
N LEU A 51 11.48 20.61 -15.12
CA LEU A 51 10.95 21.86 -14.58
C LEU A 51 10.43 21.59 -13.17
N VAL A 52 10.68 22.54 -12.26
CA VAL A 52 10.29 22.41 -10.86
C VAL A 52 9.45 23.62 -10.49
N VAL A 53 8.34 23.34 -9.81
CA VAL A 53 7.47 24.35 -9.19
C VAL A 53 7.35 23.97 -7.72
N ASP A 54 7.57 24.95 -6.85
CA ASP A 54 7.31 24.78 -5.42
C ASP A 54 5.83 25.05 -5.08
N ARG A 55 5.45 24.64 -3.87
CA ARG A 55 4.06 24.76 -3.39
C ARG A 55 3.60 26.21 -3.29
N GLU A 56 4.49 27.13 -2.90
CA GLU A 56 4.14 28.54 -2.70
C GLU A 56 3.84 29.20 -4.05
N ASN A 57 4.70 29.00 -5.05
CA ASN A 57 4.50 29.45 -6.41
C ASN A 57 3.28 28.78 -7.04
N PHE A 58 3.08 27.48 -6.83
CA PHE A 58 1.88 26.79 -7.30
C PHE A 58 0.61 27.45 -6.74
N ASN A 59 0.55 27.68 -5.43
CA ASN A 59 -0.60 28.32 -4.79
C ASN A 59 -0.80 29.78 -5.25
N GLN A 60 0.27 30.53 -5.54
CA GLN A 60 0.12 31.89 -6.08
C GLN A 60 -0.43 31.90 -7.52
N MET A 61 -0.05 30.93 -8.35
CA MET A 61 -0.49 30.85 -9.74
C MET A 61 -1.85 30.20 -9.91
N VAL A 62 -2.11 29.14 -9.14
CA VAL A 62 -3.25 28.22 -9.29
C VAL A 62 -4.26 28.36 -8.14
N GLY A 63 -3.91 29.10 -7.09
CA GLY A 63 -4.72 29.26 -5.88
C GLY A 63 -6.15 29.75 -6.09
N THR A 64 -6.42 30.41 -7.21
CA THR A 64 -7.74 30.95 -7.57
C THR A 64 -8.55 30.04 -8.50
N TYR A 65 -8.01 28.91 -8.92
CA TYR A 65 -8.64 27.98 -9.86
C TYR A 65 -9.15 26.74 -9.13
N ASP A 66 -10.33 26.84 -8.54
CA ASP A 66 -10.94 25.78 -7.74
C ASP A 66 -11.11 24.45 -8.49
N GLU A 67 -11.44 24.50 -9.79
CA GLU A 67 -11.56 23.31 -10.63
C GLU A 67 -10.24 22.53 -10.70
N LEU A 68 -9.12 23.23 -10.91
CA LEU A 68 -7.81 22.59 -11.05
C LEU A 68 -7.31 22.05 -9.70
N GLN A 69 -7.61 22.75 -8.60
CA GLN A 69 -7.34 22.23 -7.26
C GLN A 69 -8.15 20.97 -6.97
N SER A 70 -9.43 20.97 -7.35
CA SER A 70 -10.33 19.84 -7.10
C SER A 70 -9.88 18.60 -7.87
N TYR A 71 -9.55 18.78 -9.16
CA TYR A 71 -8.97 17.72 -9.99
C TYR A 71 -7.68 17.15 -9.38
N LEU A 72 -6.75 18.01 -8.96
CA LEU A 72 -5.49 17.54 -8.37
C LEU A 72 -5.69 16.82 -7.03
N LYS A 73 -6.65 17.26 -6.21
CA LYS A 73 -7.01 16.58 -4.96
C LYS A 73 -7.52 15.16 -5.24
N GLU A 74 -8.48 15.01 -6.14
CA GLU A 74 -9.02 13.70 -6.52
C GLU A 74 -7.93 12.78 -7.08
N TYR A 75 -7.05 13.32 -7.92
CA TYR A 75 -5.93 12.57 -8.48
C TYR A 75 -4.94 12.10 -7.40
N VAL A 76 -4.59 12.97 -6.45
CA VAL A 76 -3.71 12.65 -5.32
C VAL A 76 -4.33 11.58 -4.41
N GLU A 77 -5.63 11.64 -4.15
CA GLU A 77 -6.36 10.63 -3.37
C GLU A 77 -6.36 9.25 -4.07
N GLU A 78 -6.49 9.21 -5.39
CA GLU A 78 -6.35 7.97 -6.16
C GLU A 78 -4.95 7.37 -6.05
N LEU A 79 -3.91 8.21 -6.11
CA LEU A 79 -2.53 7.76 -5.91
C LEU A 79 -2.31 7.23 -4.49
N SER A 80 -2.86 7.88 -3.46
CA SER A 80 -2.79 7.39 -2.07
C SER A 80 -3.46 6.02 -1.90
N ARG A 81 -4.65 5.83 -2.45
CA ARG A 81 -5.31 4.51 -2.46
C ARG A 81 -4.48 3.45 -3.20
N SER A 82 -3.79 3.84 -4.27
CA SER A 82 -2.93 2.94 -5.03
C SER A 82 -1.66 2.57 -4.27
N ASP A 83 -1.08 3.50 -3.52
CA ASP A 83 0.05 3.26 -2.61
C ASP A 83 -0.35 2.28 -1.50
N GLU A 84 -1.48 2.52 -0.84
CA GLU A 84 -2.02 1.63 0.21
C GLU A 84 -2.25 0.21 -0.31
N ARG A 85 -2.86 0.07 -1.49
CA ARG A 85 -3.06 -1.25 -2.11
C ARG A 85 -1.74 -1.96 -2.37
N ARG A 86 -0.72 -1.26 -2.85
CA ARG A 86 0.60 -1.85 -3.11
C ARG A 86 1.32 -2.25 -1.83
N ASN A 87 1.15 -1.48 -0.76
CA ASN A 87 1.68 -1.81 0.56
C ASN A 87 0.93 -2.97 1.22
N ALA A 88 -0.39 -3.06 1.03
CA ALA A 88 -1.24 -4.11 1.60
C ALA A 88 -1.17 -5.45 0.83
N LEU A 89 -0.71 -5.44 -0.43
CA LEU A 89 -0.54 -6.65 -1.23
C LEU A 89 0.77 -7.35 -0.83
N PRO A 90 0.73 -8.60 -0.31
CA PRO A 90 1.90 -9.45 -0.30
C PRO A 90 2.17 -9.86 -1.74
N HIS A 91 2.97 -9.07 -2.47
CA HIS A 91 3.39 -9.46 -3.81
C HIS A 91 4.65 -10.32 -3.67
N SER A 92 4.48 -11.62 -3.87
CA SER A 92 5.53 -12.64 -3.88
C SER A 92 6.63 -12.29 -4.90
N PRO A 93 7.84 -11.92 -4.46
CA PRO A 93 9.01 -12.00 -5.30
C PRO A 93 9.72 -13.31 -4.91
N HIS A 94 9.55 -14.36 -5.72
CA HIS A 94 10.24 -15.64 -5.52
C HIS A 94 9.83 -16.39 -4.23
N MET A 95 8.60 -16.93 -4.18
CA MET A 95 8.21 -17.76 -3.03
C MET A 95 9.02 -19.06 -2.99
N ASP A 96 9.84 -19.21 -1.96
CA ASP A 96 10.15 -20.54 -1.45
C ASP A 96 8.83 -21.25 -1.10
N SER A 97 8.68 -22.46 -1.61
CA SER A 97 7.39 -23.15 -1.75
C SER A 97 6.64 -23.38 -0.43
N ALA A 98 7.33 -23.35 0.71
CA ALA A 98 6.76 -23.65 2.03
C ALA A 98 5.87 -22.51 2.57
N GLU A 99 6.32 -21.26 2.45
CA GLU A 99 5.54 -20.10 2.94
C GLU A 99 4.33 -19.81 2.04
N ALA A 100 4.47 -20.08 0.73
CA ALA A 100 3.37 -20.00 -0.24
C ALA A 100 2.22 -20.94 0.09
N GLN A 101 2.58 -22.15 0.52
CA GLN A 101 1.63 -23.16 0.95
C GLN A 101 1.01 -22.78 2.29
N HIS A 102 1.79 -22.16 3.19
CA HIS A 102 1.29 -21.68 4.47
C HIS A 102 0.24 -20.57 4.30
N PHE A 103 0.52 -19.55 3.49
CA PHE A 103 -0.41 -18.45 3.22
C PHE A 103 -1.66 -18.90 2.45
N ARG A 104 -1.53 -19.85 1.51
CA ARG A 104 -2.71 -20.44 0.84
C ARG A 104 -3.62 -21.16 1.83
N ARG A 105 -3.05 -22.02 2.69
CA ARG A 105 -3.80 -22.70 3.75
C ARG A 105 -4.44 -21.73 4.73
N LEU A 106 -3.76 -20.63 5.05
CA LEU A 106 -4.31 -19.60 5.93
C LEU A 106 -5.51 -18.89 5.29
N ARG A 107 -5.40 -18.50 4.01
CA ARG A 107 -6.51 -17.87 3.27
C ARG A 107 -7.72 -18.79 3.14
N GLU A 108 -7.50 -20.08 2.85
CA GLU A 108 -8.58 -21.07 2.81
C GLU A 108 -9.28 -21.20 4.17
N LYS A 109 -8.53 -21.21 5.27
CA LYS A 109 -9.10 -21.24 6.63
C LYS A 109 -9.86 -19.97 6.99
N ILE A 110 -9.39 -18.80 6.58
CA ILE A 110 -10.09 -17.52 6.79
C ILE A 110 -11.38 -17.46 5.97
N ALA A 111 -11.37 -17.98 4.74
CA ALA A 111 -12.56 -18.04 3.89
C ALA A 111 -13.67 -18.95 4.45
N LEU A 112 -13.33 -19.89 5.35
CA LEU A 112 -14.28 -20.73 6.07
C LEU A 112 -14.96 -20.01 7.25
N LEU A 113 -14.50 -18.82 7.64
CA LEU A 113 -15.19 -18.00 8.63
C LEU A 113 -16.47 -17.45 8.00
N SER A 114 -17.64 -17.86 8.51
CA SER A 114 -18.94 -17.44 8.00
C SER A 114 -19.05 -15.92 8.01
N ALA A 115 -19.33 -15.32 6.85
CA ALA A 115 -19.41 -13.86 6.67
C ALA A 115 -20.37 -13.17 7.66
N ASP A 116 -21.44 -13.85 8.05
CA ASP A 116 -22.42 -13.31 9.00
C ASP A 116 -21.91 -13.27 10.45
N ARG A 117 -20.99 -14.17 10.85
CA ARG A 117 -20.48 -14.29 12.23
C ARG A 117 -19.03 -14.81 12.24
N PRO A 118 -18.06 -14.02 11.72
CA PRO A 118 -16.71 -14.50 11.41
C PRO A 118 -15.86 -14.80 12.65
N PHE A 119 -16.27 -14.32 13.82
CA PHE A 119 -15.50 -14.45 15.06
C PHE A 119 -16.04 -15.51 16.03
N GLN A 120 -17.13 -16.20 15.69
CA GLN A 120 -17.75 -17.19 16.60
C GLN A 120 -16.97 -18.50 16.73
N SER A 121 -16.09 -18.81 15.77
CA SER A 121 -15.25 -20.02 15.77
C SER A 121 -13.82 -19.76 16.25
N LEU A 122 -13.55 -18.57 16.79
CA LEU A 122 -12.25 -18.17 17.31
C LEU A 122 -12.18 -18.41 18.82
N GLU A 123 -11.17 -19.15 19.24
CA GLU A 123 -10.82 -19.36 20.63
C GLU A 123 -9.66 -18.44 21.02
N VAL A 124 -9.85 -17.61 22.04
CA VAL A 124 -8.78 -16.74 22.53
C VAL A 124 -7.74 -17.55 23.28
N ILE A 125 -6.50 -17.54 22.78
CA ILE A 125 -5.34 -18.21 23.37
C ILE A 125 -4.67 -17.33 24.42
N ALA A 126 -4.41 -16.05 24.09
CA ALA A 126 -3.71 -15.12 24.98
C ALA A 126 -3.97 -13.66 24.61
N THR A 127 -3.88 -12.73 25.57
CA THR A 127 -3.78 -11.29 25.27
C THR A 127 -2.31 -10.95 25.03
N LEU A 128 -2.00 -10.36 23.87
CA LEU A 128 -0.65 -9.95 23.50
C LEU A 128 -0.33 -8.50 23.90
N GLY A 129 -1.36 -7.66 24.06
CA GLY A 129 -1.17 -6.27 24.46
C GLY A 129 -2.47 -5.54 24.78
N MET A 130 -2.36 -4.49 25.61
CA MET A 130 -3.45 -3.59 25.96
C MET A 130 -2.95 -2.14 25.96
N GLY A 131 -3.72 -1.22 25.37
CA GLY A 131 -3.41 0.21 25.32
C GLY A 131 -4.66 1.08 25.23
N GLY A 132 -4.49 2.39 25.06
CA GLY A 132 -5.61 3.36 25.02
C GLY A 132 -6.61 3.15 23.89
N PHE A 133 -6.26 2.34 22.88
CA PHE A 133 -7.09 2.04 21.71
C PHE A 133 -7.69 0.62 21.73
N GLY A 134 -7.45 -0.16 22.79
CA GLY A 134 -8.07 -1.47 22.96
C GLY A 134 -7.10 -2.60 23.34
N ARG A 135 -7.52 -3.83 23.04
CA ARG A 135 -6.88 -5.09 23.41
C ARG A 135 -6.56 -5.91 22.17
N VAL A 136 -5.36 -6.47 22.12
CA VAL A 136 -4.92 -7.39 21.07
C VAL A 136 -4.91 -8.82 21.63
N GLU A 137 -5.66 -9.71 20.99
CA GLU A 137 -5.81 -11.11 21.39
C GLU A 137 -5.25 -12.03 20.30
N LEU A 138 -4.42 -12.99 20.72
CA LEU A 138 -4.04 -14.14 19.93
C LEU A 138 -5.20 -15.14 19.97
N VAL A 139 -5.70 -15.55 18.80
CA VAL A 139 -6.85 -16.44 18.67
C VAL A 139 -6.56 -17.64 17.77
N SER A 140 -7.18 -18.79 18.04
CA SER A 140 -7.13 -20.03 17.26
C SER A 140 -8.46 -20.31 16.58
N ILE A 141 -8.43 -20.89 15.38
CA ILE A 141 -9.66 -21.31 14.66
C ILE A 141 -9.93 -22.79 14.94
N ASN A 142 -11.04 -23.09 15.62
CA ASN A 142 -11.46 -24.46 15.93
C ASN A 142 -12.25 -25.09 14.76
N TYR A 143 -11.55 -25.67 13.78
CA TYR A 143 -12.16 -26.64 12.87
C TYR A 143 -11.39 -27.96 12.92
N THR A 144 -12.01 -28.96 13.55
CA THR A 144 -11.50 -30.31 13.74
C THR A 144 -11.40 -31.05 12.40
N LEU A 145 -10.21 -31.53 12.04
CA LEU A 145 -10.03 -32.49 10.95
C LEU A 145 -10.48 -33.88 11.45
N LYS A 146 -11.62 -34.37 10.97
CA LYS A 146 -12.03 -35.77 11.15
C LYS A 146 -11.30 -36.62 10.11
N CYS A 147 -10.19 -37.26 10.49
CA CYS A 147 -9.67 -38.40 9.74
C CYS A 147 -10.60 -39.60 9.99
N ILE A 148 -11.25 -40.07 8.93
CA ILE A 148 -11.95 -41.36 8.93
C ILE A 148 -10.94 -42.37 8.34
N PRO A 149 -10.73 -43.54 8.98
CA PRO A 149 -9.75 -44.52 8.53
C PRO A 149 -10.03 -45.07 7.13
#